data_AF-A0A7J4RVM3-F1
#
_entry.id   AF-A0A7J4RVM3-F1
#
_cell.length_a   1.000
_cell.length_b   1.000
_cell.length_c   1.000
_cell.angle_alpha   90.00
_cell.angle_beta   90.00
_cell.angle_gamma   90.00
#
_symmetry.space_group_name_H-M   'P 1'
#
loop_
_entity.id
_entity.type
_entity.pdbx_description
1 polymer ?
#
loop_
_entity_poly.entity_id
_entity_poly.type
_entity_poly.pdbx_seq_one_letter_code
_entity_poly.pdbx_strand_id
1 'polypeptide(L)' 'METDNEKCSICSKLIVEHKYYPMESWNINGVLCGTCYSQKISEFYPGTHERTRS' A
#
# COMPACT_ATOMS: atom_id res chain seq x y z
N MET A 1 -17.30 16.26 13.36
CA MET A 1 -15.99 15.57 13.39
C MET A 1 -15.59 15.40 11.94
N GLU A 2 -14.93 16.40 11.37
CA GLU A 2 -14.34 16.26 10.04
C GLU A 2 -12.99 15.58 10.26
N THR A 3 -12.93 14.28 10.02
CA THR A 3 -11.66 13.61 9.87
C THR A 3 -11.15 13.99 8.48
N ASP A 4 -10.12 14.83 8.42
CA ASP A 4 -9.34 15.09 7.21
C ASP A 4 -8.69 13.75 6.80
N ASN A 5 -9.46 12.95 6.07
CA ASN A 5 -9.02 11.65 5.60
C ASN A 5 -8.27 11.88 4.30
N GLU A 6 -6.98 11.60 4.30
CA GLU A 6 -6.16 11.64 3.09
C GLU A 6 -6.69 10.63 2.06
N LYS A 7 -6.54 10.95 0.77
CA LYS A 7 -6.94 10.05 -0.32
C LYS A 7 -5.75 9.25 -0.82
N CYS A 8 -5.96 7.96 -1.07
CA CYS A 8 -4.96 7.09 -1.66
C CYS A 8 -4.58 7.56 -3.07
N SER A 9 -3.29 7.73 -3.36
CA SER A 9 -2.82 8.14 -4.70
C SER A 9 -3.11 7.11 -5.80
N ILE A 10 -3.32 5.83 -5.45
CA ILE A 10 -3.58 4.76 -6.44
C ILE A 10 -5.08 4.59 -6.70
N CYS A 11 -5.89 4.41 -5.66
CA CYS A 11 -7.32 4.10 -5.81
C CYS A 11 -8.25 5.28 -5.50
N SER A 12 -7.70 6.44 -5.12
CA SER A 12 -8.42 7.67 -4.77
C SER A 12 -9.48 7.52 -3.66
N LYS A 13 -9.45 6.40 -2.92
CA LYS A 13 -10.31 6.15 -1.77
C LYS A 13 -9.81 6.91 -0.55
N LEU A 14 -10.74 7.32 0.29
CA LEU A 14 -10.47 7.89 1.61
C LEU A 14 -9.76 6.85 2.48
N ILE A 15 -8.64 7.23 3.09
CA ILE A 15 -7.89 6.42 4.03
C ILE A 15 -8.51 6.68 5.41
N VAL A 16 -9.24 5.69 5.92
CA VAL A 16 -9.97 5.82 7.19
C VAL A 16 -9.15 5.32 8.39
N GLU A 17 -8.17 4.44 8.14
CA GLU A 17 -7.48 3.68 9.19
C GLU A 17 -5.98 4.04 9.26
N HIS A 18 -5.16 3.44 8.40
CA HIS A 18 -3.72 3.71 8.35
C HIS A 18 -3.28 4.16 6.96
N LYS A 19 -2.52 5.25 6.93
CA LYS A 19 -1.82 5.73 5.74
C LYS A 19 -0.42 5.14 5.67
N TYR A 20 -0.02 4.78 4.45
CA TYR A 20 1.29 4.21 4.17
C TYR A 20 2.01 5.10 3.17
N TYR A 21 3.27 5.42 3.47
CA TYR A 21 4.13 6.10 2.51
C TYR A 21 4.75 5.05 1.56
N PRO A 22 4.67 5.23 0.24
CA PRO A 22 5.32 4.35 -0.71
C PRO A 22 6.85 4.40 -0.55
N MET A 23 7.53 3.32 -0.95
CA MET A 23 8.99 3.31 -1.02
C MET A 23 9.48 4.24 -2.14
N GLU A 24 10.65 4.86 -1.94
CA GLU A 24 11.26 5.75 -2.94
C GLU A 24 11.45 5.06 -4.30
N SER A 25 11.78 3.76 -4.28
CA SER A 25 11.95 2.94 -5.48
C SER A 25 10.67 2.75 -6.30
N TRP A 26 9.49 2.98 -5.72
CA TRP A 26 8.22 2.82 -6.42
C TRP A 26 7.82 4.05 -7.24
N ASN A 27 8.51 5.18 -7.07
CA ASN A 27 8.25 6.43 -7.78
C ASN A 27 6.78 6.91 -7.68
N ILE A 28 6.14 6.69 -6.52
CA ILE A 28 4.76 7.11 -6.24
C ILE A 28 4.82 8.33 -5.31
N ASN A 29 4.11 9.39 -5.68
CA ASN A 29 3.98 10.58 -4.84
C ASN A 29 2.64 10.58 -4.08
N GLY A 30 2.70 10.93 -2.80
CA GLY A 30 1.54 10.96 -1.90
C GLY A 30 1.44 9.72 -1.00
N VAL A 31 0.24 9.44 -0.50
CA VAL A 31 0.00 8.37 0.47
C VAL A 31 -0.86 7.25 -0.12
N LEU A 32 -0.66 6.04 0.38
CA LEU A 32 -1.38 4.84 -0.03
C LEU A 32 -2.22 4.30 1.12
N CYS A 33 -3.38 3.72 0.79
CA CYS A 33 -4.11 2.87 1.73
C CYS A 33 -3.41 1.52 1.90
N GLY A 34 -3.65 0.84 3.02
CA GLY A 34 -3.02 -0.46 3.31
C GLY A 34 -3.24 -1.51 2.21
N THR A 35 -4.39 -1.50 1.55
CA THR A 35 -4.68 -2.41 0.42
C THR A 35 -3.78 -2.17 -0.79
N CYS A 36 -3.58 -0.91 -1.18
CA CYS A 36 -2.72 -0.59 -2.32
C CYS A 36 -1.24 -0.75 -1.98
N TYR A 37 -0.85 -0.44 -0.75
CA TYR A 37 0.51 -0.64 -0.28
C TYR A 37 0.89 -2.13 -0.27
N SER A 38 0.02 -3.02 0.24
CA SER A 38 0.29 -4.47 0.26
C SER A 38 0.35 -5.08 -1.14
N GLN A 39 -0.48 -4.61 -2.07
CA GLN A 39 -0.38 -5.01 -3.48
C GLN A 39 0.98 -4.64 -4.07
N LYS A 40 1.48 -3.42 -3.79
CA LYS A 40 2.81 -3.01 -4.25
C LYS A 40 3.93 -3.83 -3.62
N ILE A 41 3.85 -4.15 -2.34
CA ILE A 41 4.80 -5.08 -1.71
C ILE A 41 4.79 -6.42 -2.45
N SER A 42 3.61 -6.98 -2.76
CA SER A 42 3.52 -8.25 -3.50
C SER A 42 4.06 -8.18 -4.92
N GLU A 43 4.01 -7.01 -5.57
CA GLU A 43 4.51 -6.78 -6.93
C GLU A 43 6.05 -6.64 -6.96
N PHE A 44 6.61 -5.89 -6.00
CA PHE A 44 8.05 -5.61 -5.94
C PHE A 44 8.84 -6.67 -5.18
N TYR A 45 8.22 -7.30 -4.19
CA TYR A 45 8.79 -8.37 -3.38
C TYR A 45 7.87 -9.59 -3.44
N PRO A 46 7.74 -10.23 -4.63
CA PRO A 46 7.08 -11.52 -4.74
C PRO A 46 7.97 -12.53 -4.04
N GLY A 47 7.87 -12.60 -2.70
CA GLY A 47 8.49 -13.66 -1.93
C GLY A 47 7.99 -14.96 -2.53
N THR A 48 8.91 -15.77 -3.06
CA THR A 48 8.61 -17.16 -3.39
C THR A 48 8.15 -17.81 -2.09
N HIS A 49 6.84 -17.91 -1.90
CA HIS A 49 6.25 -18.79 -0.91
C HIS A 49 6.55 -20.22 -1.37
N GLU A 50 7.80 -20.64 -1.22
CA GLU A 50 8.13 -22.05 -1.27
C GLU A 50 7.40 -22.67 -0.08
N ARG A 51 6.21 -23.22 -0.37
CA ARG A 51 5.55 -24.14 0.53
C ARG A 51 6.50 -25.33 0.63
N THR A 52 7.41 -25.32 1.61
CA THR A 52 8.15 -26.52 1.98
C THR A 52 7.11 -27.54 2.40
N ARG A 53 6.77 -28.41 1.46
CA ARG A 53 5.88 -29.54 1.68
C ARG A 53 6.73 -30.61 2.33
N SER A 54 6.85 -30.53 3.66
CA SER A 54 7.40 -31.61 4.48
C SER A 54 6.49 -32.82 4.48
#